data_AF-A0A4P9Z2K7-F1
#
_entry.id   AF-A0A4P9Z2K7-F1
#
_cell.length_a   1.000
_cell.length_b   1.000
_cell.length_c   1.000
_cell.angle_alpha   90.00
_cell.angle_beta   90.00
_cell.angle_gamma   90.00
#
_symmetry.space_group_name_H-M   'P 1'
#
loop_
_entity.id
_entity.type
_entity.pdbx_description
1 polymer ?
#
loop_
_entity_poly.entity_id
_entity_poly.type
_entity_poly.pdbx_seq_one_letter_code
_entity_poly.pdbx_strand_id
1 'polypeptide(L)'
;MPLKENQRYKAGDLAVCHDSIDQFRRNWRLFTENSLENLNWNNVFAAGSIPWEVSCVRSKNVVTLVSQYPYRHIQIVLRLYRSPAEILMGFDVDCCSVGYDGSRVWALPRAREAIVRRQNSVDMTRRSPSYEVRLAKYSKRGFEIRVPSLDRERINPTIYERSFEKLYGLARLLVMEELETPDVRYTFLEKRREHRKRPAHENAGNYASKDRYGDLKSESFDNNDYETVHLPYGPHWTAHKIVRRLYTKDVVLNSPWYAKNRGR
;
A
#
# COMPACT_ATOMS: atom_id res chain seq x y z
N MET A 1 11.91 -6.63 -8.98
CA MET A 1 11.64 -7.32 -7.70
C MET A 1 11.06 -8.68 -7.99
N PRO A 2 11.89 -9.68 -8.32
CA PRO A 2 11.44 -11.04 -8.58
C PRO A 2 10.95 -11.69 -7.28
N LEU A 3 9.97 -12.59 -7.38
CA LEU A 3 9.62 -13.45 -6.24
C LEU A 3 10.69 -14.50 -6.03
N LYS A 4 11.01 -14.78 -4.76
CA LYS A 4 11.85 -15.90 -4.37
C LYS A 4 11.13 -17.21 -4.68
N GLU A 5 11.88 -18.27 -4.97
CA GLU A 5 11.31 -19.56 -5.38
C GLU A 5 10.34 -20.13 -4.34
N ASN A 6 10.67 -20.00 -3.05
CA ASN A 6 9.82 -20.44 -1.95
C ASN A 6 8.52 -19.64 -1.77
N GLN A 7 8.36 -18.50 -2.47
CA GLN A 7 7.16 -17.67 -2.46
C GLN A 7 6.27 -17.92 -3.69
N ARG A 8 6.75 -18.70 -4.66
CA ARG A 8 5.99 -19.06 -5.86
C ARG A 8 5.07 -20.24 -5.56
N TYR A 9 3.90 -20.22 -6.19
CA TYR A 9 3.04 -21.38 -6.21
C TYR A 9 3.64 -22.47 -7.07
N LYS A 10 3.46 -23.72 -6.64
CA LYS A 10 3.91 -24.89 -7.39
C LYS A 10 3.02 -25.06 -8.63
N ALA A 11 3.55 -25.71 -9.65
CA ALA A 11 2.75 -26.06 -10.82
C ALA A 11 1.54 -26.91 -10.38
N GLY A 12 0.34 -26.49 -10.78
CA GLY A 12 -0.92 -27.13 -10.39
C GLY A 12 -1.61 -26.53 -9.17
N ASP A 13 -0.94 -25.65 -8.40
CA ASP A 13 -1.58 -24.93 -7.31
C ASP A 13 -2.63 -23.96 -7.87
N LEU A 14 -3.77 -23.87 -7.17
CA LEU A 14 -4.86 -22.97 -7.54
C LEU A 14 -4.51 -21.54 -7.15
N ALA A 15 -4.46 -20.64 -8.14
CA ALA A 15 -4.26 -19.21 -7.90
C ALA A 15 -5.57 -18.46 -7.55
N VAL A 16 -6.72 -19.07 -7.83
CA VAL A 16 -8.06 -18.53 -7.57
C VAL A 16 -8.97 -19.63 -7.02
N CYS A 17 -9.99 -19.26 -6.26
CA CYS A 17 -11.02 -20.20 -5.81
C CYS A 17 -11.76 -20.78 -7.02
N HIS A 18 -11.62 -22.08 -7.26
CA HIS A 18 -12.18 -22.75 -8.44
C HIS A 18 -13.54 -23.42 -8.17
N ASP A 19 -13.83 -23.75 -6.91
CA ASP A 19 -14.90 -24.70 -6.58
C ASP A 19 -16.30 -24.07 -6.53
N SER A 20 -16.46 -22.89 -5.89
CA SER A 20 -17.75 -22.19 -5.88
C SER A 20 -17.64 -20.73 -5.41
N ILE A 21 -18.66 -19.93 -5.77
CA ILE A 21 -18.88 -18.60 -5.19
C ILE A 21 -19.03 -18.67 -3.65
N ASP A 22 -19.44 -19.81 -3.10
CA ASP A 22 -19.56 -19.98 -1.65
C ASP A 22 -18.21 -20.09 -0.96
N GLN A 23 -17.21 -20.72 -1.60
CA GLN A 23 -15.83 -20.70 -1.09
C GLN A 23 -15.28 -19.28 -1.10
N PHE A 24 -15.53 -18.50 -2.17
CA PHE A 24 -15.17 -17.09 -2.20
C PHE A 24 -15.86 -16.32 -1.06
N ARG A 25 -17.16 -16.50 -0.85
CA ARG A 25 -17.92 -15.83 0.22
C ARG A 25 -17.42 -16.21 1.62
N ARG A 26 -17.05 -17.47 1.85
CA ARG A 26 -16.41 -17.91 3.11
C ARG A 26 -15.07 -17.19 3.31
N ASN A 27 -14.20 -17.20 2.31
CA ASN A 27 -12.90 -16.52 2.39
C ASN A 27 -13.06 -15.00 2.57
N TRP A 28 -14.05 -14.39 1.91
CA TRP A 28 -14.37 -12.97 2.03
C TRP A 28 -14.84 -12.61 3.44
N ARG A 29 -15.71 -13.42 4.04
CA ARG A 29 -16.15 -13.26 5.43
C ARG A 29 -14.99 -13.34 6.42
N LEU A 30 -14.15 -14.36 6.28
CA LEU A 30 -12.95 -14.51 7.10
C LEU A 30 -11.98 -13.31 6.93
N PHE A 31 -11.69 -12.93 5.69
CA PHE A 31 -10.79 -11.81 5.38
C PHE A 31 -11.28 -10.47 5.96
N THR A 32 -12.61 -10.27 5.97
CA THR A 32 -13.23 -9.03 6.42
C THR A 32 -13.62 -9.06 7.90
N GLU A 33 -13.35 -10.15 8.62
CA GLU A 33 -13.85 -10.36 9.99
C GLU A 33 -15.37 -10.13 10.07
N ASN A 34 -16.12 -10.54 9.04
CA ASN A 34 -17.56 -10.29 8.88
C ASN A 34 -18.00 -8.81 8.87
N SER A 35 -17.07 -7.84 8.86
CA SER A 35 -17.39 -6.40 8.88
C SER A 35 -18.26 -5.94 7.71
N LEU A 36 -18.32 -6.71 6.63
CA LEU A 36 -19.09 -6.44 5.42
C LEU A 36 -20.28 -7.40 5.21
N GLU A 37 -20.60 -8.28 6.18
CA GLU A 37 -21.62 -9.33 6.00
C GLU A 37 -23.04 -8.77 5.80
N ASN A 38 -23.36 -7.64 6.45
CA ASN A 38 -24.66 -6.98 6.37
C ASN A 38 -24.68 -5.76 5.44
N LEU A 39 -23.68 -5.65 4.56
CA LEU A 39 -23.62 -4.56 3.60
C LEU A 39 -24.75 -4.69 2.57
N ASN A 40 -25.65 -3.71 2.55
CA ASN A 40 -26.63 -3.57 1.48
C ASN A 40 -26.02 -2.74 0.35
N TRP A 41 -25.83 -3.37 -0.80
CA TRP A 41 -25.28 -2.75 -2.00
C TRP A 41 -26.19 -1.70 -2.65
N ASN A 42 -27.38 -1.44 -2.08
CA ASN A 42 -28.29 -0.34 -2.43
C ASN A 42 -27.92 1.00 -1.74
N ASN A 43 -26.63 1.34 -1.67
CA ASN A 43 -26.12 2.58 -1.06
C ASN A 43 -26.34 2.73 0.46
N VAL A 44 -26.54 1.63 1.20
CA VAL A 44 -26.69 1.66 2.67
C VAL A 44 -25.63 0.78 3.31
N PHE A 45 -24.67 1.42 3.99
CA PHE A 45 -23.62 0.74 4.75
C PHE A 45 -24.06 0.60 6.21
N ALA A 46 -24.43 -0.61 6.63
CA ALA A 46 -24.62 -0.93 8.04
C ALA A 46 -23.40 -1.71 8.55
N ALA A 47 -22.51 -1.04 9.29
CA ALA A 47 -21.39 -1.69 9.99
C ALA A 47 -21.85 -2.43 11.26
N GLY A 48 -23.04 -3.04 11.24
CA GLY A 48 -23.66 -3.68 12.40
C GLY A 48 -22.94 -4.95 12.88
N SER A 49 -22.03 -5.49 12.07
CA SER A 49 -21.25 -6.69 12.40
C SER A 49 -19.94 -6.41 13.14
N ILE A 50 -19.60 -5.13 13.38
CA ILE A 50 -18.38 -4.75 14.09
C ILE A 50 -18.73 -4.58 15.57
N PRO A 51 -18.20 -5.40 16.50
CA PRO A 51 -18.59 -5.39 17.92
C PRO A 51 -17.89 -4.26 18.72
N TRP A 52 -17.28 -3.30 18.03
CA TRP A 52 -16.44 -2.26 18.63
C TRP A 52 -16.90 -0.88 18.21
N GLU A 53 -16.47 0.14 18.96
CA GLU A 53 -16.68 1.53 18.58
C GLU A 53 -16.08 1.79 17.19
N VAL A 54 -16.91 2.33 16.29
CA VAL A 54 -16.51 2.75 14.95
C VAL A 54 -16.58 4.27 14.90
N SER A 55 -15.47 4.90 14.50
CA SER A 55 -15.42 6.34 14.24
C SER A 55 -15.37 6.61 12.75
N CYS A 56 -15.96 7.73 12.31
CA CYS A 56 -15.95 8.15 10.91
C CYS A 56 -14.95 9.28 10.71
N VAL A 57 -14.01 9.12 9.78
CA VAL A 57 -13.03 10.14 9.39
C VAL A 57 -13.27 10.54 7.95
N ARG A 58 -13.62 11.80 7.72
CA ARG A 58 -13.88 12.35 6.39
C ARG A 58 -12.67 13.17 5.90
N SER A 59 -12.13 12.79 4.75
CA SER A 59 -11.15 13.60 3.99
C SER A 59 -11.84 14.30 2.81
N LYS A 60 -11.10 14.84 1.81
CA LYS A 60 -11.73 15.46 0.63
C LYS A 60 -12.50 14.46 -0.24
N ASN A 61 -11.87 13.32 -0.56
CA ASN A 61 -12.40 12.37 -1.55
C ASN A 61 -12.81 11.01 -0.96
N VAL A 62 -12.60 10.79 0.34
CA VAL A 62 -12.87 9.50 1.02
C VAL A 62 -13.55 9.72 2.36
N VAL A 63 -14.42 8.79 2.72
CA VAL A 63 -14.90 8.55 4.09
C VAL A 63 -14.24 7.26 4.58
N THR A 64 -13.55 7.29 5.71
CA THR A 64 -12.96 6.09 6.31
C THR A 64 -13.69 5.75 7.60
N LEU A 65 -14.27 4.55 7.67
CA LEU A 65 -14.78 3.97 8.89
C LEU A 65 -13.61 3.31 9.63
N VAL A 66 -13.23 3.94 10.73
CA VAL A 66 -12.11 3.53 11.58
C VAL A 66 -12.65 2.63 12.67
N SER A 67 -12.24 1.36 12.61
CA SER A 67 -12.46 0.36 13.66
C SER A 67 -11.13 0.04 14.37
N GLN A 68 -11.11 -1.05 15.15
CA GLN A 68 -9.94 -1.56 15.84
C GLN A 68 -9.56 -2.95 15.34
N TYR A 69 -8.28 -3.32 15.47
CA TYR A 69 -7.81 -4.67 15.16
C TYR A 69 -8.65 -5.74 15.89
N PRO A 70 -9.04 -6.84 15.23
CA PRO A 70 -8.69 -7.26 13.87
C PRO A 70 -9.55 -6.64 12.74
N TYR A 71 -10.61 -5.91 13.06
CA TYR A 71 -11.52 -5.29 12.08
C TYR A 71 -10.82 -4.13 11.34
N ARG A 72 -10.54 -4.35 10.06
CA ARG A 72 -9.81 -3.37 9.23
C ARG A 72 -10.65 -2.12 8.98
N HIS A 73 -9.96 -1.00 8.78
CA HIS A 73 -10.61 0.24 8.36
C HIS A 73 -11.26 0.06 6.97
N ILE A 74 -12.46 0.59 6.80
CA ILE A 74 -13.20 0.53 5.53
C ILE A 74 -13.18 1.92 4.90
N GLN A 75 -12.65 2.03 3.69
CA GLN A 75 -12.59 3.28 2.94
C GLN A 75 -13.67 3.32 1.87
N ILE A 76 -14.51 4.35 1.90
CA ILE A 76 -15.54 4.64 0.92
C ILE A 76 -15.04 5.80 0.07
N VAL A 77 -14.70 5.50 -1.18
CA VAL A 77 -14.26 6.49 -2.17
C VAL A 77 -15.48 7.23 -2.70
N LEU A 78 -15.50 8.56 -2.59
CA LEU A 78 -16.65 9.38 -2.98
C LEU A 78 -16.64 9.82 -4.45
N ARG A 79 -15.68 9.32 -5.23
CA ARG A 79 -15.64 9.60 -6.66
C ARG A 79 -16.80 8.87 -7.34
N LEU A 80 -17.60 9.61 -8.08
CA LEU A 80 -18.67 9.06 -8.90
C LEU A 80 -18.08 8.53 -10.22
N TYR A 81 -18.59 7.37 -10.63
CA TYR A 81 -18.23 6.71 -11.87
C TYR A 81 -19.53 6.36 -12.61
N ARG A 82 -19.47 6.34 -13.94
CA ARG A 82 -20.63 6.05 -14.79
C ARG A 82 -20.96 4.56 -14.84
N SER A 83 -19.97 3.70 -14.59
CA SER A 83 -20.14 2.25 -14.60
C SER A 83 -19.09 1.54 -13.73
N PRO A 84 -19.36 0.30 -13.27
CA PRO A 84 -18.36 -0.53 -12.60
C PRO A 84 -17.09 -0.75 -13.44
N ALA A 85 -17.23 -0.83 -14.76
CA ALA A 85 -16.09 -0.98 -15.67
C ALA A 85 -15.11 0.20 -15.59
N GLU A 86 -15.62 1.43 -15.46
CA GLU A 86 -14.80 2.64 -15.31
C GLU A 86 -13.95 2.57 -14.04
N ILE A 87 -14.51 2.05 -12.94
CA ILE A 87 -13.79 1.82 -11.68
C ILE A 87 -12.65 0.83 -11.89
N LEU A 88 -12.96 -0.35 -12.44
CA LEU A 88 -11.98 -1.42 -12.63
C LEU A 88 -10.86 -1.02 -13.59
N MET A 89 -11.17 -0.27 -14.64
CA MET A 89 -10.18 0.20 -15.60
C MET A 89 -9.25 1.28 -15.03
N GLY A 90 -9.71 2.05 -14.04
CA GLY A 90 -8.97 3.14 -13.42
C GLY A 90 -7.82 2.74 -12.49
N PHE A 91 -7.70 1.46 -12.14
CA PHE A 91 -6.56 0.98 -11.35
C PHE A 91 -5.28 0.91 -12.18
N ASP A 92 -4.20 1.39 -11.58
CA ASP A 92 -2.82 1.44 -12.08
C ASP A 92 -2.08 0.10 -11.92
N VAL A 93 -2.31 -0.61 -10.82
CA VAL A 93 -1.73 -1.93 -10.54
C VAL A 93 -2.67 -3.04 -11.01
N ASP A 94 -2.16 -3.97 -11.82
CA ASP A 94 -2.95 -5.03 -12.47
C ASP A 94 -3.80 -5.84 -11.47
N CYS A 95 -3.17 -6.39 -10.42
CA CYS A 95 -3.84 -7.24 -9.44
C CYS A 95 -4.96 -6.54 -8.65
N CYS A 96 -5.01 -5.20 -8.67
CA CYS A 96 -6.06 -4.42 -8.01
C CYS A 96 -7.33 -4.29 -8.84
N SER A 97 -7.31 -4.63 -10.13
CA SER A 97 -8.45 -4.41 -11.04
C SER A 97 -9.50 -5.52 -10.91
N VAL A 98 -9.96 -5.76 -9.68
CA VAL A 98 -10.98 -6.72 -9.27
C VAL A 98 -12.10 -6.01 -8.50
N GLY A 99 -13.32 -6.52 -8.60
CA GLY A 99 -14.47 -5.97 -7.90
C GLY A 99 -15.47 -7.05 -7.51
N TYR A 100 -16.25 -6.81 -6.46
CA TYR A 100 -17.30 -7.70 -6.01
C TYR A 100 -18.57 -6.87 -5.79
N ASP A 101 -19.68 -7.28 -6.39
CA ASP A 101 -20.96 -6.55 -6.34
C ASP A 101 -21.96 -7.16 -5.32
N GLY A 102 -21.50 -8.08 -4.47
CA GLY A 102 -22.35 -8.86 -3.56
C GLY A 102 -22.87 -10.19 -4.15
N SER A 103 -22.80 -10.35 -5.47
CA SER A 103 -23.25 -11.56 -6.17
C SER A 103 -22.12 -12.22 -6.97
N ARG A 104 -21.33 -11.42 -7.69
CA ARG A 104 -20.33 -11.86 -8.66
C ARG A 104 -19.01 -11.12 -8.45
N VAL A 105 -17.93 -11.84 -8.72
CA VAL A 105 -16.59 -11.27 -8.76
C VAL A 105 -16.24 -10.90 -10.20
N TRP A 106 -15.87 -9.65 -10.39
CA TRP A 106 -15.44 -9.07 -11.66
C TRP A 106 -13.93 -8.91 -11.65
N ALA A 107 -13.27 -9.20 -12.76
CA ALA A 107 -11.85 -8.98 -12.93
C ALA A 107 -11.55 -8.61 -14.38
N LEU A 108 -10.66 -7.64 -14.59
CA LEU A 108 -10.13 -7.40 -15.93
C LEU A 108 -9.15 -8.53 -16.32
N PRO A 109 -8.97 -8.81 -17.63
CA PRO A 109 -8.01 -9.82 -18.08
C PRO A 109 -6.62 -9.64 -17.46
N ARG A 110 -6.12 -8.41 -17.39
CA ARG A 110 -4.83 -8.10 -16.74
C ARG A 110 -4.77 -8.49 -15.26
N ALA A 111 -5.87 -8.32 -14.51
CA ALA A 111 -5.93 -8.67 -13.11
C ALA A 111 -5.89 -10.19 -12.93
N ARG A 112 -6.65 -10.91 -13.77
CA ARG A 112 -6.62 -12.38 -13.80
C ARG A 112 -5.20 -12.88 -14.07
N GLU A 113 -4.56 -12.38 -15.12
CA GLU A 113 -3.20 -12.76 -15.47
C GLU A 113 -2.20 -12.44 -14.34
N ALA A 114 -2.35 -11.28 -13.69
CA ALA A 114 -1.49 -10.88 -12.58
C ALA A 114 -1.67 -11.74 -11.33
N ILE A 115 -2.91 -12.15 -11.03
CA ILE A 115 -3.22 -13.05 -9.91
C ILE A 115 -2.68 -14.46 -10.19
N VAL A 116 -2.93 -14.99 -11.39
CA VAL A 116 -2.48 -16.32 -11.80
C VAL A 116 -0.95 -16.41 -11.79
N ARG A 117 -0.27 -15.42 -12.37
CA ARG A 117 1.21 -15.40 -12.44
C ARG A 117 1.87 -14.85 -11.18
N ARG A 118 1.10 -14.32 -10.23
CA ARG A 118 1.61 -13.58 -9.06
C ARG A 118 2.58 -12.47 -9.48
N GLN A 119 2.18 -11.69 -10.49
CA GLN A 119 3.08 -10.73 -11.15
C GLN A 119 2.30 -9.50 -11.67
N ASN A 120 2.70 -8.30 -11.29
CA ASN A 120 2.19 -7.04 -11.83
C ASN A 120 3.11 -6.55 -12.95
N SER A 121 2.56 -6.27 -14.12
CA SER A 121 3.32 -5.70 -15.23
C SER A 121 3.36 -4.19 -15.13
N VAL A 122 4.54 -3.61 -15.40
CA VAL A 122 4.70 -2.15 -15.42
C VAL A 122 4.13 -1.59 -16.71
N ASP A 123 3.08 -0.78 -16.58
CA ASP A 123 2.42 -0.06 -17.66
C ASP A 123 2.49 1.45 -17.39
N MET A 124 3.35 2.14 -18.14
CA MET A 124 3.56 3.58 -17.98
C MET A 124 2.34 4.42 -18.42
N THR A 125 1.43 3.85 -19.22
CA THR A 125 0.21 4.56 -19.66
C THR A 125 -0.83 4.72 -18.55
N ARG A 126 -0.69 3.94 -17.46
CA ARG A 126 -1.63 3.91 -16.32
C ARG A 126 -1.02 4.43 -15.03
N ARG A 127 0.18 4.99 -15.11
CA ARG A 127 0.95 5.43 -13.94
C ARG A 127 0.19 6.48 -13.13
N SER A 128 -0.16 6.12 -11.90
CA SER A 128 -0.62 7.05 -10.87
C SER A 128 0.55 7.74 -10.16
N PRO A 129 0.31 8.80 -9.38
CA PRO A 129 1.34 9.44 -8.55
C PRO A 129 2.01 8.52 -7.51
N SER A 130 1.32 7.47 -7.05
CA SER A 130 1.86 6.51 -6.07
C SER A 130 2.27 5.16 -6.68
N TYR A 131 2.27 5.05 -8.02
CA TYR A 131 2.38 3.77 -8.72
C TYR A 131 3.59 2.92 -8.28
N GLU A 132 4.79 3.51 -8.19
CA GLU A 132 5.99 2.78 -7.77
C GLU A 132 5.91 2.30 -6.32
N VAL A 133 5.29 3.12 -5.45
CA VAL A 133 5.08 2.77 -4.05
C VAL A 133 4.08 1.63 -3.93
N ARG A 134 2.98 1.68 -4.71
CA ARG A 134 1.99 0.61 -4.77
C ARG A 134 2.59 -0.68 -5.32
N LEU A 135 3.38 -0.62 -6.39
CA LEU A 135 4.08 -1.79 -6.91
C LEU A 135 5.00 -2.44 -5.85
N ALA A 136 5.78 -1.65 -5.11
CA ALA A 136 6.62 -2.15 -4.02
C ALA A 136 5.79 -2.69 -2.83
N LYS A 137 4.63 -2.10 -2.52
CA LYS A 137 3.69 -2.63 -1.52
C LYS A 137 3.15 -4.00 -1.93
N TYR A 138 2.75 -4.16 -3.19
CA TYR A 138 2.23 -5.43 -3.69
C TYR A 138 3.33 -6.48 -3.89
N SER A 139 4.59 -6.09 -4.11
CA SER A 139 5.70 -7.05 -4.12
C SER A 139 5.93 -7.71 -2.77
N LYS A 140 5.82 -6.95 -1.67
CA LYS A 140 5.80 -7.50 -0.30
C LYS A 140 4.61 -8.40 -0.01
N ARG A 141 3.51 -8.27 -0.78
CA ARG A 141 2.33 -9.15 -0.74
C ARG A 141 2.44 -10.35 -1.70
N GLY A 142 3.63 -10.56 -2.23
CA GLY A 142 3.99 -11.67 -3.08
C GLY A 142 3.57 -11.52 -4.53
N PHE A 143 3.57 -10.29 -5.07
CA PHE A 143 3.44 -10.06 -6.51
C PHE A 143 4.75 -9.53 -7.12
N GLU A 144 5.38 -10.31 -7.98
CA GLU A 144 6.55 -9.87 -8.73
C GLU A 144 6.27 -8.60 -9.55
N ILE A 145 7.26 -7.72 -9.68
CA ILE A 145 7.18 -6.58 -10.60
C ILE A 145 7.86 -6.96 -11.92
N ARG A 146 7.08 -7.07 -13.00
CA ARG A 146 7.57 -7.33 -14.35
C ARG A 146 7.78 -6.04 -15.13
N VAL A 147 8.97 -5.86 -15.65
CA VAL A 147 9.28 -4.79 -16.60
C VAL A 147 9.74 -5.47 -17.90
N PRO A 148 8.88 -5.59 -18.94
CA PRO A 148 9.20 -6.39 -20.13
C PRO A 148 10.48 -5.97 -20.86
N SER A 149 10.80 -4.67 -20.82
CA SER A 149 11.98 -4.08 -21.48
C SER A 149 13.21 -3.95 -20.57
N LEU A 150 13.16 -4.51 -19.35
CA LEU A 150 14.26 -4.39 -18.41
C LEU A 150 15.38 -5.36 -18.78
N ASP A 151 16.51 -4.79 -19.17
CA ASP A 151 17.79 -5.48 -19.26
C ASP A 151 18.65 -5.07 -18.06
N ARG A 152 19.01 -6.04 -17.23
CA ARG A 152 19.75 -5.81 -15.98
C ARG A 152 21.22 -5.47 -16.23
N GLU A 153 21.80 -5.94 -17.33
CA GLU A 153 23.21 -5.71 -17.65
C GLU A 153 23.46 -4.26 -18.06
N ARG A 154 22.42 -3.59 -18.56
CA ARG A 154 22.46 -2.18 -18.99
C ARG A 154 22.23 -1.19 -17.85
N ILE A 155 22.05 -1.66 -16.61
CA ILE A 155 21.82 -0.80 -15.46
C ILE A 155 23.15 -0.20 -15.00
N ASN A 156 23.23 1.13 -14.99
CA ASN A 156 24.38 1.82 -14.41
C ASN A 156 24.40 1.64 -12.87
N PRO A 157 25.45 1.04 -12.27
CA PRO A 157 25.51 0.79 -10.83
C PRO A 157 25.43 2.05 -9.95
N THR A 158 25.75 3.23 -10.50
CA THR A 158 25.69 4.50 -9.75
C THR A 158 24.27 4.89 -9.30
N ILE A 159 23.22 4.26 -9.83
CA ILE A 159 21.83 4.50 -9.38
C ILE A 159 21.67 4.21 -7.88
N TYR A 160 22.38 3.21 -7.35
CA TYR A 160 22.29 2.80 -5.95
C TYR A 160 22.97 3.81 -5.02
N GLU A 161 23.81 4.72 -5.54
CA GLU A 161 24.48 5.76 -4.76
C GLU A 161 23.64 7.04 -4.59
N ARG A 162 22.59 7.22 -5.40
CA ARG A 162 21.76 8.42 -5.40
C ARG A 162 20.86 8.45 -4.16
N SER A 163 20.59 9.65 -3.65
CA SER A 163 19.62 9.79 -2.55
C SER A 163 18.22 9.39 -3.03
N PHE A 164 17.52 8.66 -2.17
CA PHE A 164 16.23 8.04 -2.48
C PHE A 164 15.16 9.06 -2.87
N GLU A 165 15.21 10.25 -2.29
CA GLU A 165 14.31 11.38 -2.57
C GLU A 165 14.45 11.90 -4.01
N LYS A 166 15.61 11.69 -4.64
CA LYS A 166 15.91 12.11 -6.00
C LYS A 166 15.64 11.02 -7.05
N LEU A 167 15.13 9.86 -6.63
CA LEU A 167 14.84 8.72 -7.50
C LEU A 167 13.34 8.64 -7.85
N TYR A 168 13.07 8.34 -9.11
CA TYR A 168 11.73 8.20 -9.67
C TYR A 168 11.66 6.99 -10.60
N GLY A 169 10.46 6.44 -10.80
CA GLY A 169 10.22 5.36 -11.77
C GLY A 169 11.05 4.10 -11.50
N LEU A 170 11.56 3.50 -12.56
CA LEU A 170 12.34 2.26 -12.53
C LEU A 170 13.56 2.34 -11.61
N ALA A 171 14.30 3.45 -11.62
CA ALA A 171 15.47 3.62 -10.75
C ALA A 171 15.10 3.54 -9.27
N ARG A 172 13.93 4.10 -8.91
CA ARG A 172 13.40 4.00 -7.54
C ARG A 172 13.05 2.55 -7.19
N LEU A 173 12.42 1.81 -8.11
CA LEU A 173 12.07 0.41 -7.91
C LEU A 173 13.32 -0.48 -7.75
N LEU A 174 14.36 -0.27 -8.57
CA LEU A 174 15.62 -1.02 -8.48
C LEU A 174 16.31 -0.77 -7.13
N VAL A 175 16.33 0.48 -6.66
CA VAL A 175 16.88 0.79 -5.34
C VAL A 175 16.03 0.21 -4.21
N MET A 176 14.70 0.19 -4.35
CA MET A 176 13.83 -0.48 -3.37
C MET A 176 14.02 -2.00 -3.35
N GLU A 177 14.39 -2.62 -4.48
CA GLU A 177 14.67 -4.05 -4.60
C GLU A 177 15.97 -4.42 -3.90
N GLU A 178 17.05 -3.71 -4.21
CA GLU A 178 18.38 -4.01 -3.69
C GLU A 178 18.55 -3.57 -2.24
N LEU A 179 18.01 -2.40 -1.90
CA LEU A 179 18.15 -1.78 -0.59
C LEU A 179 16.82 -1.81 0.18
N GLU A 180 16.28 -3.01 0.36
CA GLU A 180 14.97 -3.23 0.98
C GLU A 180 14.97 -2.86 2.48
N THR A 181 15.97 -3.32 3.24
CA THR A 181 16.04 -3.14 4.70
C THR A 181 16.95 -1.97 5.12
N PRO A 182 16.72 -1.38 6.30
CA PRO A 182 17.62 -0.37 6.87
C PRO A 182 19.06 -0.88 7.02
N ASP A 183 19.23 -2.15 7.39
CA ASP A 183 20.56 -2.77 7.58
C ASP A 183 21.31 -2.91 6.24
N VAL A 184 20.62 -3.32 5.18
CA VAL A 184 21.22 -3.43 3.84
C VAL A 184 21.58 -2.04 3.30
N ARG A 185 20.74 -1.03 3.55
CA ARG A 185 21.08 0.37 3.24
C ARG A 185 22.31 0.84 4.00
N TYR A 186 22.36 0.54 5.29
CA TYR A 186 23.46 0.94 6.14
C TYR A 186 24.78 0.30 5.70
N THR A 187 24.79 -1.01 5.51
CA THR A 187 25.96 -1.75 5.04
C THR A 187 26.42 -1.26 3.65
N PHE A 188 25.49 -0.95 2.74
CA PHE A 188 25.82 -0.33 1.46
C PHE A 188 26.48 1.05 1.62
N LEU A 189 25.97 1.90 2.51
CA LEU A 189 26.53 3.22 2.80
C LEU A 189 27.91 3.15 3.46
N GLU A 190 28.14 2.18 4.35
CA GLU A 190 29.46 1.95 4.98
C GLU A 190 30.49 1.44 3.97
N LYS A 191 30.15 0.44 3.14
CA LYS A 191 31.03 0.01 2.03
C LYS A 191 31.41 1.17 1.10
N ARG A 192 30.47 2.10 0.86
CA ARG A 192 30.73 3.32 0.08
C ARG A 192 31.71 4.26 0.77
N ARG A 193 31.64 4.40 2.10
CA ARG A 193 32.55 5.24 2.89
C ARG A 193 33.97 4.66 2.88
N GLU A 194 34.07 3.35 3.06
CA GLU A 194 35.31 2.59 2.99
C GLU A 194 35.99 2.76 1.63
N HIS A 195 35.27 2.56 0.52
CA HIS A 195 35.80 2.76 -0.83
C HIS A 195 36.28 4.19 -1.08
N ARG A 196 35.64 5.18 -0.44
CA ARG A 196 36.05 6.60 -0.52
C ARG A 196 37.15 6.97 0.49
N LYS A 197 37.74 5.98 1.18
CA LYS A 197 38.77 6.15 2.22
C LYS A 197 38.36 7.16 3.30
N ARG A 198 37.06 7.20 3.63
CA ARG A 198 36.56 8.07 4.71
C ARG A 198 36.63 7.32 6.03
N PRO A 199 37.06 7.97 7.13
CA PRO A 199 37.05 7.34 8.45
C PRO A 199 35.62 6.94 8.84
N ALA A 200 35.51 5.85 9.61
CA ALA A 200 34.24 5.42 10.18
C ALA A 200 33.64 6.56 11.01
N HIS A 201 32.36 6.86 10.79
CA HIS A 201 31.70 7.92 11.55
C HIS A 201 31.37 7.40 12.95
N GLU A 202 31.68 8.17 14.00
CA GLU A 202 31.46 7.74 15.41
C GLU A 202 29.99 7.36 15.70
N ASN A 203 29.04 7.97 14.97
CA ASN A 203 27.61 7.64 15.02
C ASN A 203 27.09 6.80 13.83
N ALA A 204 27.97 6.13 13.09
CA ALA A 204 27.57 5.17 12.07
C ALA A 204 26.78 4.03 12.75
N GLY A 205 25.49 3.90 12.45
CA GLY A 205 24.58 2.91 13.04
C GLY A 205 23.51 3.50 13.95
N ASN A 206 23.79 4.62 14.64
CA ASN A 206 22.82 5.29 15.52
C ASN A 206 21.66 5.97 14.77
N TYR A 207 21.81 6.20 13.46
CA TYR A 207 20.71 6.70 12.60
C TYR A 207 19.67 5.62 12.27
N ALA A 208 20.02 4.33 12.42
CA ALA A 208 19.08 3.22 12.21
C ALA A 208 18.16 2.98 13.42
N SER A 209 18.60 3.34 14.64
CA SER A 209 17.92 2.97 15.89
C SER A 209 16.78 3.90 16.32
N LYS A 210 16.53 5.01 15.62
CA LYS A 210 15.20 5.64 15.69
C LYS A 210 14.27 4.84 14.81
N ASP A 211 13.94 3.64 15.28
CA ASP A 211 12.61 3.09 15.07
C ASP A 211 11.65 4.23 15.38
N ARG A 212 11.04 4.77 14.33
CA ARG A 212 10.02 5.80 14.45
C ARG A 212 8.73 5.12 14.93
N TYR A 213 8.82 4.47 16.09
CA TYR A 213 7.71 3.98 16.88
C TYR A 213 6.90 5.19 17.33
N GLY A 214 6.08 5.73 16.42
CA GLY A 214 5.31 6.93 16.67
C GLY A 214 5.32 7.98 15.56
N ASP A 215 6.06 7.86 14.46
CA ASP A 215 5.83 8.77 13.32
C ASP A 215 4.77 8.17 12.41
N LEU A 216 3.68 8.91 12.15
CA LEU A 216 2.59 8.52 11.24
C LEU A 216 3.04 8.43 9.76
N LYS A 217 4.36 8.38 9.54
CA LYS A 217 5.07 8.18 8.27
C LYS A 217 5.84 6.84 8.22
N SER A 218 5.74 6.02 9.27
CA SER A 218 6.17 4.62 9.27
C SER A 218 4.95 3.80 8.83
N GLU A 219 4.77 3.43 7.57
CA GLU A 219 5.75 2.99 6.58
C GLU A 219 5.64 3.86 5.31
N SER A 220 6.77 4.24 4.71
CA SER A 220 6.76 4.99 3.45
C SER A 220 6.12 4.24 2.27
N PHE A 221 5.64 3.02 2.50
CA PHE A 221 5.10 2.07 1.54
C PHE A 221 3.58 1.90 1.62
N ASP A 222 2.91 2.44 2.64
CA ASP A 222 1.49 2.13 2.89
C ASP A 222 0.49 3.25 2.57
N ASN A 223 0.94 4.36 1.97
CA ASN A 223 0.03 5.41 1.51
C ASN A 223 -0.78 4.95 0.30
N ASN A 224 -2.09 4.81 0.44
CA ASN A 224 -3.00 4.68 -0.70
C ASN A 224 -3.15 6.04 -1.41
N ASP A 225 -3.41 6.06 -2.73
CA ASP A 225 -3.63 7.31 -3.52
C ASP A 225 -4.69 8.26 -2.95
N TYR A 226 -5.57 7.73 -2.10
CA TYR A 226 -6.68 8.46 -1.52
C TYR A 226 -6.44 8.91 -0.07
N GLU A 227 -5.29 8.59 0.52
CA GLU A 227 -5.01 8.82 1.93
C GLU A 227 -4.37 10.21 2.14
N THR A 228 -5.18 11.16 2.60
CA THR A 228 -4.69 12.51 2.96
C THR A 228 -3.98 12.50 4.33
N VAL A 229 -4.36 11.57 5.20
CA VAL A 229 -3.80 11.38 6.54
C VAL A 229 -3.65 9.88 6.79
N HIS A 230 -2.44 9.43 7.12
CA HIS A 230 -2.16 8.04 7.45
C HIS A 230 -2.96 7.58 8.67
N LEU A 231 -3.77 6.52 8.54
CA LEU A 231 -4.53 5.95 9.65
C LEU A 231 -3.84 4.69 10.17
N PRO A 232 -3.24 4.71 11.37
CA PRO A 232 -2.50 3.57 11.87
C PRO A 232 -3.43 2.41 12.22
N TYR A 233 -3.00 1.18 11.94
CA TYR A 233 -3.75 -0.04 12.22
C TYR A 233 -2.88 -1.03 13.01
N GLY A 234 -3.46 -1.69 14.00
CA GLY A 234 -2.79 -2.73 14.79
C GLY A 234 -3.44 -2.94 16.17
N PRO A 235 -2.99 -3.96 16.94
CA PRO A 235 -3.61 -4.36 18.21
C PRO A 235 -3.70 -3.26 19.27
N HIS A 236 -2.78 -2.28 19.23
CA HIS A 236 -2.73 -1.19 20.21
C HIS A 236 -3.55 0.04 19.81
N TRP A 237 -4.10 0.06 18.59
CA TRP A 237 -4.85 1.17 18.03
C TRP A 237 -6.36 0.92 18.14
N THR A 238 -7.03 1.83 18.84
CA THR A 238 -8.50 1.89 18.92
C THR A 238 -9.02 3.08 18.14
N ALA A 239 -10.30 3.04 17.74
CA ALA A 239 -10.94 4.15 17.03
C ALA A 239 -10.78 5.47 17.79
N HIS A 240 -11.05 5.45 19.10
CA HIS A 240 -10.86 6.60 19.98
C HIS A 240 -9.41 7.16 19.97
N LYS A 241 -8.38 6.31 20.07
CA LYS A 241 -6.97 6.74 20.03
C LYS A 241 -6.61 7.38 18.68
N ILE A 242 -7.13 6.82 17.59
CA ILE A 242 -6.90 7.34 16.23
C ILE A 242 -7.57 8.72 16.10
N VAL A 243 -8.84 8.85 16.48
CA VAL A 243 -9.58 10.11 16.44
C VAL A 243 -8.92 11.19 17.29
N ARG A 244 -8.52 10.86 18.52
CA ARG A 244 -7.81 11.82 19.40
C ARG A 244 -6.52 12.32 18.74
N ARG A 245 -5.77 11.43 18.10
CA ARG A 245 -4.53 11.76 17.41
C ARG A 245 -4.78 12.61 16.15
N LEU A 246 -5.85 12.32 15.42
CA LEU A 246 -6.29 13.12 14.28
C LEU A 246 -6.72 14.51 14.71
N TYR A 247 -7.49 14.63 15.79
CA TYR A 247 -7.94 15.92 16.32
C TYR A 247 -6.75 16.82 16.67
N THR A 248 -5.72 16.29 17.34
CA THR A 248 -4.50 17.07 17.62
C THR A 248 -3.84 17.57 16.32
N LYS A 249 -3.78 16.74 15.28
CA LYS A 249 -3.24 17.15 13.98
C LYS A 249 -4.14 18.16 13.27
N ASP A 250 -5.45 17.97 13.32
CA ASP A 250 -6.44 18.85 12.70
C ASP A 250 -6.38 20.25 13.31
N VAL A 251 -6.35 20.34 14.63
CA VAL A 251 -6.16 21.60 15.37
C VAL A 251 -4.87 22.30 14.93
N VAL A 252 -3.76 21.57 14.79
CA VAL A 252 -2.49 22.15 14.33
C VAL A 252 -2.57 22.61 12.87
N LEU A 253 -3.12 21.77 11.98
CA LEU A 253 -3.20 22.04 10.55
C LEU A 253 -4.18 23.16 10.21
N ASN A 254 -5.25 23.31 10.99
CA ASN A 254 -6.26 24.36 10.83
C ASN A 254 -5.98 25.58 11.74
N SER A 255 -4.90 25.57 12.52
CA SER A 255 -4.55 26.73 13.34
C SER A 255 -4.18 27.95 12.47
N PRO A 256 -4.53 29.18 12.90
CA PRO A 256 -4.11 30.41 12.21
C PRO A 256 -2.60 30.58 12.12
N TRP A 257 -1.87 29.94 13.06
CA TRP A 257 -0.42 30.00 13.19
C TRP A 257 0.29 29.06 12.21
N TYR A 258 -0.42 28.13 11.57
CA TYR A 258 0.17 27.21 10.60
C TYR A 258 0.63 27.97 9.35
N ALA A 259 1.93 27.91 9.06
CA ALA A 259 2.55 28.72 8.00
C ALA A 259 1.90 28.57 6.62
N LYS A 260 1.30 27.41 6.31
CA LYS A 260 0.60 27.16 5.03
C LYS A 260 -0.83 27.72 4.96
N ASN A 261 -1.36 28.24 6.06
CA ASN A 261 -2.67 28.89 6.12
C ASN A 261 -2.58 30.41 6.01
N ARG A 262 -1.38 30.99 6.03
CA ARG A 262 -1.21 32.44 5.83
C ARG A 262 -1.63 32.80 4.41
N GLY A 263 -2.71 33.57 4.29
CA GLY A 263 -3.27 34.04 3.00
C GLY A 263 -4.37 33.14 2.42
N ARG A 264 -4.95 32.24 3.21
CA ARG A 264 -6.19 31.52 2.90
C ARG A 264 -7.40 32.14 3.59
#